data_AF-A0A842KPD2-F1
#
_entry.id   AF-A0A842KPD2-F1
#
_cell.length_a   1.000
_cell.length_b   1.000
_cell.length_c   1.000
_cell.angle_alpha   90.00
_cell.angle_beta   90.00
_cell.angle_gamma   90.00
#
_symmetry.space_group_name_H-M   'P 1'
#
loop_
_entity.id
_entity.type
_entity.pdbx_description
1 polymer ?
#
loop_
_entity_poly.entity_id
_entity_poly.type
_entity_poly.pdbx_seq_one_letter_code
_entity_poly.pdbx_strand_id
1 'polypeptide(L)'
;MALEALIFDVDGTLAETERDGHRVAFNRAFSKVGLPWFWGAELYDAMLPIAGGKERMHHYANTYQPLTASDPNFAQLVTRTHALKTEFYLERVATGGISKMFM
;
A
#
# COMPACT_ATOMS: atom_id res chain seq x y z
N MET A 1 15.95 -20.51 -30.18
CA MET A 1 15.48 -19.18 -29.73
C MET A 1 15.46 -19.22 -28.22
N ALA A 2 16.37 -18.51 -27.57
CA ALA A 2 16.47 -18.46 -26.12
C ALA A 2 15.66 -17.27 -25.61
N LEU A 3 14.99 -17.41 -24.46
CA LEU A 3 14.27 -16.32 -23.81
C LEU A 3 15.28 -15.23 -23.40
N GLU A 4 15.21 -14.03 -23.99
CA GLU A 4 16.25 -13.00 -23.85
C GLU A 4 16.07 -12.08 -22.62
N ALA A 5 14.89 -12.04 -22.00
CA ALA A 5 14.70 -11.45 -20.67
C ALA A 5 13.35 -11.83 -20.09
N LEU A 6 13.32 -12.08 -18.79
CA LEU A 6 12.11 -12.18 -17.98
C LEU A 6 12.16 -11.04 -16.97
N ILE A 7 11.29 -10.03 -17.15
CA ILE A 7 11.13 -8.95 -16.17
C ILE A 7 10.14 -9.46 -15.13
N PHE A 8 10.65 -9.82 -13.96
CA PHE A 8 9.83 -10.07 -12.80
C PHE A 8 9.32 -8.73 -12.29
N ASP A 9 8.02 -8.49 -12.45
CA ASP A 9 7.36 -7.55 -11.58
C ASP A 9 7.25 -8.20 -10.19
N VAL A 10 7.63 -7.45 -9.15
CA VAL A 10 7.67 -7.96 -7.77
C VAL A 10 6.26 -8.31 -7.27
N ASP A 11 5.23 -7.72 -7.89
CA ASP A 11 3.88 -7.69 -7.32
C ASP A 11 3.01 -8.91 -7.71
N GLY A 12 3.47 -9.80 -8.61
CA GLY A 12 2.63 -10.85 -9.22
C GLY A 12 2.64 -12.22 -8.55
N THR A 13 3.73 -12.62 -7.88
CA THR A 13 3.89 -13.94 -7.22
C THR A 13 3.85 -13.87 -5.69
N LEU A 14 3.66 -12.67 -5.15
CA LEU A 14 3.71 -12.27 -3.73
C LEU A 14 2.33 -11.78 -3.22
N ALA A 15 1.24 -12.31 -3.78
CA ALA A 15 -0.12 -11.86 -3.49
C ALA A 15 -0.52 -11.95 -1.99
N GLU A 16 0.06 -12.89 -1.23
CA GLU A 16 -0.15 -12.97 0.23
C GLU A 16 0.61 -11.87 1.00
N THR A 17 1.81 -11.47 0.56
CA THR A 17 2.59 -10.42 1.24
C THR A 17 2.07 -9.01 0.96
N GLU A 18 1.43 -8.79 -0.19
CA GLU A 18 0.70 -7.54 -0.49
C GLU A 18 -0.53 -7.37 0.39
N ARG A 19 -1.37 -8.40 0.49
CA ARG A 19 -2.63 -8.37 1.24
C ARG A 19 -2.42 -8.34 2.76
N ASP A 20 -1.44 -9.07 3.28
CA ASP A 20 -1.25 -9.21 4.73
C ASP A 20 -0.09 -8.37 5.29
N GLY A 21 0.77 -7.86 4.41
CA GLY A 21 1.82 -6.91 4.73
C GLY A 21 1.40 -5.47 4.44
N HIS A 22 1.30 -5.12 3.16
CA HIS A 22 1.12 -3.73 2.75
C HIS A 22 -0.22 -3.13 3.16
N ARG A 23 -1.34 -3.84 2.97
CA ARG A 23 -2.67 -3.37 3.41
C ARG A 23 -2.72 -3.10 4.92
N VAL A 24 -2.14 -3.99 5.73
CA VAL A 24 -2.08 -3.82 7.19
C VAL A 24 -1.23 -2.61 7.57
N ALA A 25 -0.10 -2.42 6.89
CA ALA A 25 0.77 -1.25 7.09
C ALA A 25 0.07 0.06 6.70
N PHE A 26 -0.72 0.08 5.62
CA PHE A 26 -1.57 1.22 5.26
C PHE A 26 -2.58 1.54 6.36
N ASN A 27 -3.34 0.55 6.83
CA ASN A 27 -4.35 0.75 7.88
C ASN A 27 -3.73 1.30 9.18
N ARG A 28 -2.54 0.80 9.55
CA ARG A 28 -1.77 1.36 10.67
C ARG A 28 -1.34 2.80 10.43
N ALA A 29 -0.87 3.12 9.23
CA ALA A 29 -0.47 4.48 8.86
C ALA A 29 -1.66 5.45 8.92
N PHE A 30 -2.83 5.07 8.38
CA PHE A 30 -4.05 5.88 8.45
C PHE A 30 -4.44 6.19 9.89
N SER A 31 -4.49 5.15 10.73
CA SER A 31 -4.79 5.31 12.17
C SER A 31 -3.79 6.25 12.86
N LYS A 32 -2.49 6.13 12.55
CA LYS A 32 -1.44 6.97 13.15
C LYS A 32 -1.56 8.44 12.76
N VAL A 33 -2.05 8.76 11.58
CA VAL A 33 -2.27 10.15 11.13
C VAL A 33 -3.69 10.66 11.39
N GLY A 34 -4.55 9.87 12.04
CA GLY A 34 -5.93 10.26 12.35
C GLY A 34 -6.89 10.20 11.16
N LEU A 35 -6.52 9.51 10.07
CA LEU A 35 -7.43 9.25 8.97
C LEU A 35 -8.40 8.12 9.37
N PRO A 36 -9.73 8.31 9.26
CA PRO A 36 -10.72 7.28 9.59
C PRO A 36 -10.81 6.17 8.53
N TRP A 37 -9.79 6.03 7.69
CA TRP A 37 -9.78 5.11 6.57
C TRP A 37 -9.43 3.71 7.04
N PHE A 38 -10.13 2.74 6.48
CA PHE A 38 -9.83 1.34 6.68
C PHE A 38 -10.02 0.60 5.36
N TRP A 39 -8.93 0.05 4.83
CA TRP A 39 -8.96 -0.75 3.62
C TRP A 39 -9.12 -2.22 3.97
N GLY A 40 -10.33 -2.72 3.71
CA GLY A 40 -10.63 -4.14 3.68
C GLY A 40 -9.93 -4.86 2.53
N ALA A 41 -9.97 -6.19 2.55
CA ALA A 41 -9.24 -6.99 1.57
C ALA A 41 -9.80 -6.82 0.15
N GLU A 42 -11.12 -6.87 -0.03
CA GLU A 42 -11.79 -6.69 -1.33
C GLU A 42 -11.53 -5.30 -1.94
N LEU A 43 -11.63 -4.26 -1.13
CA LEU A 43 -11.34 -2.89 -1.58
C LEU A 43 -9.86 -2.75 -1.99
N TYR A 44 -8.94 -3.34 -1.23
CA TYR A 44 -7.52 -3.28 -1.55
C TYR A 44 -7.22 -4.01 -2.86
N ASP A 45 -7.82 -5.19 -3.10
CA ASP A 45 -7.69 -5.94 -4.35
C ASP A 45 -8.15 -5.15 -5.56
N ALA A 46 -9.29 -4.47 -5.45
CA ALA A 46 -9.81 -3.61 -6.51
C ALA A 46 -8.85 -2.44 -6.84
N MET A 47 -7.99 -2.05 -5.91
CA MET A 47 -7.00 -0.99 -6.08
C MET A 47 -5.59 -1.51 -6.42
N LEU A 48 -5.34 -2.82 -6.40
CA LEU A 48 -4.04 -3.39 -6.79
C LEU A 48 -3.60 -2.99 -8.21
N PRO A 49 -4.49 -2.91 -9.23
CA PRO A 49 -4.11 -2.47 -10.57
C PRO A 49 -3.56 -1.04 -10.64
N ILE A 50 -3.81 -0.20 -9.62
CA ILE A 50 -3.26 1.15 -9.55
C ILE A 50 -1.84 1.04 -9.02
N ALA A 51 -0.85 1.24 -9.89
CA ALA A 51 0.55 1.17 -9.48
C ALA A 51 0.89 2.27 -8.46
N GLY A 52 1.62 1.89 -7.41
CA GLY A 52 2.15 2.83 -6.43
C GLY A 52 1.23 3.11 -5.24
N GLY A 53 1.83 3.18 -4.05
CA GLY A 53 1.09 3.34 -2.80
C GLY A 53 0.46 4.73 -2.62
N LYS A 54 1.07 5.77 -3.21
CA LYS A 54 0.54 7.14 -3.13
C LYS A 54 -0.64 7.33 -4.07
N GLU A 55 -0.52 6.78 -5.27
CA GLU A 55 -1.52 6.79 -6.33
C GLU A 55 -2.79 6.08 -5.86
N ARG A 56 -2.66 4.92 -5.17
CA ARG A 56 -3.80 4.26 -4.51
C ARG A 56 -4.49 5.14 -3.48
N MET A 57 -3.75 5.87 -2.65
CA MET A 57 -4.34 6.81 -1.67
C MET A 57 -5.05 7.99 -2.35
N HIS A 58 -4.46 8.54 -3.41
CA HIS A 58 -5.10 9.59 -4.21
C HIS A 58 -6.39 9.10 -4.86
N HIS A 59 -6.36 7.93 -5.50
CA HIS A 59 -7.54 7.33 -6.10
C HIS A 59 -8.64 7.09 -5.06
N TYR A 60 -8.31 6.45 -3.93
CA TYR A 60 -9.27 6.21 -2.85
C TYR A 60 -9.91 7.51 -2.35
N ALA A 61 -9.10 8.55 -2.10
CA ALA A 61 -9.62 9.81 -1.60
C ALA A 61 -10.54 10.50 -2.62
N ASN A 62 -10.16 10.53 -3.89
CA ASN A 62 -10.99 11.10 -4.95
C ASN A 62 -12.32 10.36 -5.12
N THR A 63 -12.32 9.05 -4.96
CA THR A 63 -13.52 8.21 -5.14
C THR A 63 -14.44 8.22 -3.92
N TYR A 64 -13.88 8.11 -2.71
CA TYR A 64 -14.66 7.84 -1.48
C TYR A 64 -14.60 8.95 -0.43
N GLN A 65 -13.62 9.85 -0.51
CA GLN A 65 -13.36 10.89 0.50
C GLN A 65 -13.06 12.25 -0.14
N PRO A 66 -13.94 12.78 -1.01
CA PRO A 66 -13.66 13.95 -1.83
C PRO A 66 -13.36 15.22 -1.01
N LEU A 67 -13.91 15.31 0.20
CA LEU A 67 -13.59 16.38 1.14
C LEU A 67 -12.13 16.33 1.59
N THR A 68 -11.60 15.14 1.93
CA THR A 68 -10.18 14.97 2.26
C THR A 68 -9.30 15.22 1.05
N ALA A 69 -9.71 14.78 -0.15
CA ALA A 69 -8.96 15.00 -1.38
C ALA A 69 -8.83 16.48 -1.76
N SER A 70 -9.83 17.29 -1.40
CA SER A 70 -9.88 18.72 -1.69
C SER A 70 -9.07 19.58 -0.70
N ASP A 71 -8.56 18.98 0.40
CA ASP A 71 -7.73 19.71 1.36
C ASP A 71 -6.39 20.11 0.71
N PRO A 72 -5.97 21.39 0.78
CA PRO A 72 -4.67 21.83 0.26
C PRO A 72 -3.46 21.08 0.83
N ASN A 73 -3.59 20.53 2.03
CA ASN A 73 -2.55 19.74 2.70
C ASN A 73 -2.59 18.26 2.34
N PHE A 74 -3.53 17.83 1.49
CA PHE A 74 -3.73 16.42 1.18
C PHE A 74 -2.46 15.77 0.61
N ALA A 75 -1.73 16.44 -0.28
CA ALA A 75 -0.47 15.93 -0.84
C ALA A 75 0.61 15.68 0.24
N GLN A 76 0.67 16.54 1.26
CA GLN A 76 1.59 16.37 2.38
C GLN A 76 1.15 15.21 3.27
N LEU A 77 -0.16 15.09 3.52
CA LEU A 77 -0.74 13.98 4.27
C LEU A 77 -0.47 12.64 3.59
N VAL A 78 -0.65 12.54 2.27
CA VAL A 78 -0.31 11.35 1.47
C VAL A 78 1.17 11.01 1.61
N THR A 79 2.05 12.01 1.50
CA THR A 79 3.50 11.79 1.63
C THR A 79 3.87 11.27 3.01
N ARG A 80 3.35 11.87 4.08
CA ARG A 80 3.57 11.43 5.46
C ARG A 80 3.01 10.04 5.72
N THR A 81 1.82 9.76 5.22
CA THR A 81 1.15 8.45 5.38
C THR A 81 1.94 7.35 4.67
N HIS A 82 2.47 7.64 3.48
CA HIS A 82 3.31 6.69 2.75
C HIS A 82 4.62 6.37 3.50
N ALA A 83 5.26 7.38 4.09
CA ALA A 83 6.48 7.18 4.88
C ALA A 83 6.21 6.26 6.09
N LEU A 84 5.16 6.56 6.87
CA LEU A 84 4.75 5.73 8.01
C LEU A 84 4.37 4.30 7.59
N LYS A 85 3.68 4.14 6.46
CA LYS A 85 3.37 2.82 5.90
C LYS A 85 4.64 2.03 5.61
N THR A 86 5.67 2.65 5.05
CA THR A 86 6.95 1.98 4.80
C THR A 86 7.60 1.53 6.09
N GLU A 87 7.64 2.38 7.12
CA GLU A 87 8.15 2.04 8.45
C GLU A 87 7.41 0.83 9.05
N PHE A 88 6.08 0.88 9.09
CA PHE A 88 5.26 -0.22 9.62
C PHE A 88 5.38 -1.52 8.82
N TYR A 89 5.59 -1.43 7.51
CA TYR A 89 5.85 -2.60 6.69
C TYR A 89 7.20 -3.24 7.02
N LEU A 90 8.26 -2.43 7.14
CA LEU A 90 9.60 -2.92 7.49
C LEU A 90 9.64 -3.55 8.88
N GLU A 91 8.96 -2.95 9.86
CA GLU A 91 8.80 -3.55 11.21
C GLU A 91 8.15 -4.95 11.13
N ARG A 92 7.14 -5.11 10.26
CA ARG A 92 6.40 -6.37 10.12
C ARG A 92 7.23 -7.45 9.42
N VAL A 93 8.05 -7.07 8.45
CA VAL A 93 9.03 -7.97 7.83
C VAL A 93 10.09 -8.40 8.86
N ALA A 94 10.62 -7.45 9.65
CA ALA A 94 11.66 -7.73 10.65
C ALA A 94 11.18 -8.65 11.79
N THR A 95 9.88 -8.61 12.11
CA THR A 95 9.26 -9.43 13.17
C THR A 95 8.80 -10.81 12.68
N GLY A 96 9.11 -11.19 11.44
CA GLY A 96 8.79 -12.52 10.88
C GLY A 96 7.32 -12.71 10.48
N GLY A 97 6.51 -11.64 10.47
CA GLY A 97 5.11 -11.69 10.06
C GLY A 97 4.89 -11.76 8.54
N ILE A 98 5.97 -11.67 7.76
CA ILE A 98 5.98 -11.75 6.29
C ILE A 98 7.22 -12.58 5.94
N SER A 99 7.02 -13.84 5.52
CA SER A 99 8.14 -14.66 5.06
C SER A 99 8.72 -14.08 3.78
N LYS A 100 9.93 -13.52 3.86
CA LYS A 100 10.79 -13.29 2.71
C LYS A 100 11.28 -14.66 2.23
N MET A 101 10.50 -15.36 1.40
CA MET A 101 11.00 -16.57 0.73
C MET A 101 11.89 -16.14 -0.44
N PHE A 102 13.12 -15.73 -0.12
CA PHE A 102 14.21 -15.71 -1.09
C PHE A 102 14.80 -17.12 -1.14
N MET A 103 14.58 -17.82 -2.25
CA MET A 103 15.49 -18.87 -2.75
C MET A 103 16.22 -18.30 -3.96
#